data_AF-A0A9D1PT35-F1
#
_entry.id   AF-A0A9D1PT35-F1
#
_cell.length_a   1.000
_cell.length_b   1.000
_cell.length_c   1.000
_cell.angle_alpha   90.00
_cell.angle_beta   90.00
_cell.angle_gamma   90.00
#
_symmetry.space_group_name_H-M   'P 1'
#
loop_
_entity.id
_entity.type
_entity.pdbx_description
1 polymer ?
#
loop_
_entity_poly.entity_id
_entity_poly.type
_entity_poly.pdbx_seq_one_letter_code
_entity_poly.pdbx_strand_id
1 'polypeptide(L)'
;MSKTASNIISVLNILFVIFFSAILSLCFMDSRNIYPVMLETIPLAFVLFFSLLANIIIKVKHHSHTPEGELLPLLFLFLSLECSSVLPFFYTCSKIMVLNPLVMNVIIRFSFISTSLLFVFSSLMYMGSNFKQLVNYLIISLCFSFLLSVLAPGSNSSDASSINFGSVYDVYLNYAIYMINVVSIISFIVAIINDKTRRNLKRCITYILLVIGNAGIFLSSATLVNVIIFPLIFAIASIMLIITSKESL
;
A
#
# COMPACT_ATOMS: atom_id res chain seq x y z
N MET A 1 -4.42 16.46 -11.59
CA MET A 1 -5.60 15.57 -11.65
C MET A 1 -6.88 16.39 -11.54
N SER A 2 -7.90 16.14 -12.39
CA SER A 2 -9.20 16.82 -12.24
C SER A 2 -9.91 16.39 -10.94
N LYS A 3 -10.76 17.26 -10.36
CA LYS A 3 -11.60 16.92 -9.20
C LYS A 3 -12.38 15.61 -9.37
N THR A 4 -12.72 15.26 -10.62
CA THR A 4 -13.40 14.00 -10.96
C THR A 4 -12.53 12.77 -10.69
N ALA A 5 -11.24 12.81 -11.00
CA ALA A 5 -10.33 11.68 -10.78
C ALA A 5 -10.10 11.41 -9.28
N SER A 6 -9.94 12.45 -8.47
CA SER A 6 -9.85 12.32 -7.00
C SER A 6 -11.15 11.76 -6.40
N ASN A 7 -12.30 12.14 -6.95
CA ASN A 7 -13.59 11.58 -6.53
C ASN A 7 -13.73 10.09 -6.85
N ILE A 8 -13.33 9.68 -8.04
CA ILE A 8 -13.33 8.28 -8.45
C ILE A 8 -12.43 7.45 -7.52
N ILE A 9 -11.23 7.94 -7.22
CA ILE A 9 -10.30 7.26 -6.31
C ILE A 9 -10.91 7.04 -4.93
N SER A 10 -11.55 8.06 -4.34
CA SER A 10 -12.18 7.89 -3.02
C SER A 10 -13.35 6.92 -3.04
N VAL A 11 -14.19 6.98 -4.08
CA VAL A 11 -15.33 6.05 -4.23
C VAL A 11 -14.82 4.63 -4.38
N LEU A 12 -13.77 4.43 -5.17
CA LEU A 12 -13.16 3.12 -5.38
C LEU A 12 -12.56 2.58 -4.06
N ASN A 13 -11.90 3.44 -3.28
CA ASN A 13 -11.37 3.07 -1.98
C ASN A 13 -12.47 2.68 -0.97
N ILE A 14 -13.59 3.42 -0.94
CA ILE A 14 -14.75 3.09 -0.10
C ILE A 14 -15.36 1.75 -0.50
N LEU A 15 -15.57 1.53 -1.80
CA LEU A 15 -16.12 0.28 -2.33
C LEU A 15 -15.20 -0.89 -1.97
N PHE A 16 -13.89 -0.69 -2.09
CA PHE A 16 -12.90 -1.69 -1.70
C PHE A 16 -13.00 -2.01 -0.20
N VAL A 17 -13.06 -1.02 0.68
CA VAL A 17 -13.20 -1.28 2.13
C VAL A 17 -14.50 -2.02 2.47
N ILE A 18 -15.62 -1.69 1.82
CA ILE A 18 -16.90 -2.41 2.02
C ILE A 18 -16.78 -3.87 1.56
N PHE A 19 -16.15 -4.10 0.41
CA PHE A 19 -15.94 -5.43 -0.11
C PHE A 19 -15.02 -6.27 0.80
N PHE A 20 -13.93 -5.69 1.29
CA PHE A 20 -13.02 -6.37 2.21
C PHE A 20 -13.62 -6.62 3.58
N SER A 21 -14.40 -5.68 4.12
CA SER A 21 -15.09 -5.91 5.40
C SER A 21 -16.10 -7.05 5.30
N ALA A 22 -16.80 -7.17 4.16
CA ALA A 22 -17.70 -8.29 3.90
C ALA A 22 -16.94 -9.63 3.84
N ILE A 23 -15.84 -9.70 3.07
CA ILE A 23 -14.98 -10.89 2.98
C ILE A 23 -14.44 -11.30 4.36
N LEU A 24 -13.98 -10.32 5.13
CA LEU A 24 -13.38 -10.53 6.44
C LEU A 24 -14.45 -11.01 7.46
N SER A 25 -15.67 -10.49 7.37
CA SER A 25 -16.80 -10.99 8.17
C SER A 25 -17.13 -12.45 7.84
N LEU A 26 -17.10 -12.83 6.56
CA LEU A 26 -17.33 -14.21 6.12
C LEU A 26 -16.21 -15.15 6.57
N CYS A 27 -14.94 -14.72 6.53
CA CYS A 27 -13.82 -15.46 7.10
C CYS A 27 -14.02 -15.75 8.60
N PHE A 28 -14.56 -14.79 9.35
CA PHE A 28 -14.78 -14.96 10.79
C PHE A 28 -15.94 -15.89 11.17
N MET A 29 -16.87 -16.16 10.24
CA MET A 29 -17.95 -17.10 10.50
C MET A 29 -17.49 -18.57 10.44
N ASP A 30 -16.33 -18.85 9.84
CA ASP A 30 -15.78 -20.20 9.77
C ASP A 30 -14.93 -20.52 11.02
N SER A 31 -15.49 -21.31 11.93
CA SER A 31 -14.97 -21.53 13.28
C SER A 31 -13.70 -22.40 13.35
N ARG A 32 -13.31 -23.06 12.25
CA ARG A 32 -12.24 -24.07 12.28
C ARG A 32 -10.82 -23.50 12.21
N ASN A 33 -10.65 -22.25 11.73
CA ASN A 33 -9.34 -21.64 11.47
C ASN A 33 -9.20 -20.21 12.02
N ILE A 34 -9.91 -19.86 13.09
CA ILE A 34 -9.98 -18.47 13.60
C ILE A 34 -8.58 -17.87 13.88
N TYR A 35 -7.66 -18.63 14.49
CA TYR A 35 -6.36 -18.10 14.89
C TYR A 35 -5.46 -17.67 13.72
N PRO A 36 -5.18 -18.51 12.70
CA PRO A 36 -4.40 -18.07 11.53
C PRO A 36 -5.13 -16.98 10.73
N VAL A 37 -6.47 -17.05 10.63
CA VAL A 37 -7.29 -16.00 9.99
C VAL A 37 -7.05 -14.64 10.66
N MET A 38 -7.12 -14.59 12.00
CA MET A 38 -6.89 -13.35 12.75
C MET A 38 -5.49 -12.80 12.53
N LEU A 39 -4.48 -13.67 12.51
CA LEU A 39 -3.08 -13.27 12.45
C LEU A 39 -2.73 -12.59 11.12
N GLU A 40 -3.35 -13.03 10.02
CA GLU A 40 -3.14 -12.43 8.69
C GLU A 40 -4.11 -11.28 8.39
N THR A 41 -5.38 -11.38 8.80
CA THR A 41 -6.41 -10.41 8.40
C THR A 41 -6.46 -9.15 9.25
N ILE A 42 -6.11 -9.21 10.54
CA ILE A 42 -6.15 -8.04 11.44
C ILE A 42 -5.19 -6.94 10.98
N PRO A 43 -3.91 -7.21 10.67
CA PRO A 43 -2.98 -6.18 10.19
C PRO A 43 -3.48 -5.48 8.93
N LEU A 44 -4.08 -6.24 8.02
CA LEU A 44 -4.62 -5.75 6.75
C LEU A 44 -5.88 -4.91 6.94
N ALA A 45 -6.75 -5.30 7.87
CA ALA A 45 -7.90 -4.49 8.28
C ALA A 45 -7.47 -3.13 8.85
N PHE A 46 -6.39 -3.10 9.64
CA PHE A 46 -5.80 -1.86 10.13
C PHE A 46 -5.30 -0.96 9.00
N VAL A 47 -4.56 -1.53 8.03
CA VAL A 47 -4.08 -0.79 6.84
C VAL A 47 -5.26 -0.21 6.05
N LEU A 48 -6.29 -1.00 5.79
CA LEU A 48 -7.51 -0.56 5.10
C LEU A 48 -8.21 0.59 5.84
N PHE A 49 -8.37 0.46 7.15
CA PHE A 49 -9.04 1.48 7.95
C PHE A 49 -8.26 2.80 7.95
N PHE A 50 -6.96 2.77 8.25
CA PHE A 50 -6.14 3.97 8.32
C PHE A 50 -5.89 4.61 6.95
N SER A 51 -5.77 3.81 5.88
CA SER A 51 -5.66 4.34 4.52
C SER A 51 -6.94 5.02 4.05
N LEU A 52 -8.12 4.48 4.35
CA LEU A 52 -9.41 5.12 4.06
C LEU A 52 -9.57 6.40 4.87
N LEU A 53 -9.29 6.36 6.17
CA LEU A 53 -9.40 7.51 7.06
C LEU A 53 -8.48 8.64 6.60
N ALA A 54 -7.22 8.32 6.27
CA ALA A 54 -6.28 9.30 5.74
C ALA A 54 -6.75 9.88 4.40
N ASN A 55 -7.21 9.04 3.46
CA ASN A 55 -7.68 9.49 2.15
C ASN A 55 -8.88 10.44 2.25
N ILE A 56 -9.88 10.12 3.10
CA ILE A 56 -11.05 11.00 3.32
C ILE A 56 -10.62 12.33 3.93
N ILE A 57 -9.83 12.31 5.01
CA ILE A 57 -9.45 13.54 5.71
C ILE A 57 -8.58 14.43 4.84
N ILE A 58 -7.62 13.86 4.12
CA ILE A 58 -6.74 14.61 3.21
C ILE A 58 -7.55 15.24 2.09
N LYS A 59 -8.54 14.54 1.54
CA LYS A 59 -9.40 15.11 0.50
C LYS A 59 -10.28 16.25 0.99
N VAL A 60 -10.85 16.13 2.20
CA VAL A 60 -11.67 17.19 2.79
C VAL A 60 -10.82 18.42 3.12
N LYS A 61 -9.56 18.21 3.49
CA LYS A 61 -8.69 19.25 4.05
C LYS A 61 -7.77 19.91 3.03
N HIS A 62 -7.25 19.15 2.07
CA HIS A 62 -6.45 19.66 0.96
C HIS A 62 -7.33 19.81 -0.27
N HIS A 63 -7.78 21.04 -0.53
CA HIS A 63 -8.29 21.39 -1.85
C HIS A 63 -7.17 21.19 -2.89
N SER A 64 -7.17 20.04 -3.57
CA SER A 64 -6.67 19.66 -4.92
C SER A 64 -5.55 20.44 -5.64
N HIS A 65 -4.82 21.36 -5.03
CA HIS A 65 -3.91 22.30 -5.70
C HIS A 65 -2.46 22.12 -5.30
N THR A 66 -2.17 21.35 -4.25
CA THR A 66 -0.81 20.94 -3.94
C THR A 66 -0.48 19.64 -4.68
N PRO A 67 0.75 19.50 -5.19
CA PRO A 67 1.17 18.28 -5.88
C PRO A 67 1.09 17.04 -4.98
N GLU A 68 1.28 17.22 -3.67
CA GLU A 68 1.06 16.18 -2.65
C GLU A 68 -0.40 15.71 -2.60
N GLY A 69 -1.36 16.61 -2.78
CA GLY A 69 -2.79 16.30 -2.75
C GLY A 69 -3.26 15.44 -3.93
N GLU A 70 -2.46 15.31 -4.98
CA GLU A 70 -2.72 14.40 -6.11
C GLU A 70 -2.07 13.03 -5.90
N LEU A 71 -0.87 12.98 -5.31
CA LEU A 71 -0.11 11.74 -5.12
C LEU A 71 -0.60 10.94 -3.90
N LEU A 72 -0.99 11.61 -2.81
CA LEU A 72 -1.45 10.96 -1.57
C LEU A 72 -2.70 10.07 -1.76
N PRO A 73 -3.78 10.54 -2.40
CA PRO A 73 -4.96 9.70 -2.64
C PRO A 73 -4.64 8.45 -3.46
N LEU A 74 -3.71 8.58 -4.43
CA LEU A 74 -3.25 7.48 -5.25
C LEU A 74 -2.46 6.47 -4.41
N LEU A 75 -1.55 6.94 -3.56
CA LEU A 75 -0.79 6.12 -2.62
C LEU A 75 -1.71 5.34 -1.68
N PHE A 76 -2.73 5.97 -1.09
CA PHE A 76 -3.69 5.27 -0.23
C PHE A 76 -4.57 4.29 -0.98
N LEU A 77 -4.91 4.55 -2.24
CA LEU A 77 -5.61 3.58 -3.08
C LEU A 77 -4.75 2.34 -3.33
N PHE A 78 -3.46 2.50 -3.65
CA PHE A 78 -2.61 1.34 -3.86
C PHE A 78 -2.31 0.58 -2.57
N LEU A 79 -2.15 1.26 -1.42
CA LEU A 79 -2.08 0.61 -0.11
C LEU A 79 -3.36 -0.17 0.22
N SER A 80 -4.53 0.36 -0.15
CA SER A 80 -5.77 -0.39 0.00
C SER A 80 -5.76 -1.64 -0.91
N LEU A 81 -5.33 -1.52 -2.17
CA LEU A 81 -5.27 -2.63 -3.12
C LEU A 81 -4.33 -3.74 -2.69
N GLU A 82 -3.24 -3.45 -1.97
CA GLU A 82 -2.35 -4.48 -1.41
C GLU A 82 -3.07 -5.44 -0.47
N CYS A 83 -4.15 -4.99 0.19
CA CYS A 83 -4.96 -5.84 1.06
C CYS A 83 -5.72 -6.94 0.29
N SER A 84 -5.68 -6.91 -1.06
CA SER A 84 -6.13 -8.04 -1.90
C SER A 84 -5.38 -9.34 -1.64
N SER A 85 -4.26 -9.32 -0.93
CA SER A 85 -3.59 -10.51 -0.38
C SER A 85 -4.46 -11.35 0.57
N VAL A 86 -5.59 -10.82 1.09
CA VAL A 86 -6.57 -11.61 1.86
C VAL A 86 -7.40 -12.56 0.98
N LEU A 87 -7.64 -12.21 -0.28
CA LEU A 87 -8.46 -13.05 -1.20
C LEU A 87 -7.92 -14.48 -1.39
N PRO A 88 -6.61 -14.68 -1.59
CA PRO A 88 -5.94 -15.98 -1.49
C PRO A 88 -6.42 -16.82 -0.31
N PHE A 89 -6.33 -16.22 0.87
CA PHE A 89 -6.63 -16.84 2.15
C PHE A 89 -8.13 -17.10 2.32
N PHE A 90 -8.98 -16.17 1.88
CA PHE A 90 -10.43 -16.37 1.84
C PHE A 90 -10.83 -17.60 1.01
N TYR A 91 -10.18 -17.85 -0.13
CA TYR A 91 -10.44 -19.06 -0.92
C TYR A 91 -10.05 -20.33 -0.15
N THR A 92 -8.99 -20.31 0.64
CA THR A 92 -8.59 -21.48 1.45
C THR A 92 -9.66 -21.87 2.46
N CYS A 93 -10.28 -20.87 3.11
CA CYS A 93 -11.30 -21.05 4.13
C CYS A 93 -12.67 -21.39 3.51
N SER A 94 -13.15 -20.53 2.62
CA SER A 94 -14.52 -20.61 2.09
C SER A 94 -14.68 -21.58 0.91
N LYS A 95 -13.59 -21.91 0.20
CA LYS A 95 -13.60 -22.57 -1.12
C LYS A 95 -14.39 -21.82 -2.19
N ILE A 96 -14.76 -20.57 -1.95
CA ILE A 96 -15.45 -19.71 -2.90
C ILE A 96 -14.39 -18.85 -3.61
N MET A 97 -14.42 -18.91 -4.94
CA MET A 97 -13.48 -18.20 -5.79
C MET A 97 -14.07 -16.87 -6.23
N VAL A 98 -13.60 -15.77 -5.64
CA VAL A 98 -14.11 -14.42 -5.94
C VAL A 98 -13.51 -13.86 -7.23
N LEU A 99 -12.23 -14.18 -7.50
CA LEU A 99 -11.52 -13.82 -8.73
C LEU A 99 -10.67 -15.00 -9.24
N ASN A 100 -10.35 -14.98 -10.54
CA ASN A 100 -9.39 -15.88 -11.16
C ASN A 100 -7.99 -15.72 -10.50
N PRO A 101 -7.24 -16.80 -10.20
CA PRO A 101 -6.01 -16.72 -9.40
C PRO A 101 -4.91 -15.97 -10.16
N LEU A 102 -4.91 -16.05 -11.50
CA LEU A 102 -4.00 -15.30 -12.35
C LEU A 102 -4.25 -13.80 -12.23
N VAL A 103 -5.52 -13.38 -12.26
CA VAL A 103 -5.90 -11.97 -12.12
C VAL A 103 -5.57 -11.46 -10.73
N MET A 104 -5.81 -12.27 -9.70
CA MET A 104 -5.48 -11.95 -8.31
C MET A 104 -3.97 -11.73 -8.11
N ASN A 105 -3.12 -12.63 -8.63
CA ASN A 105 -1.67 -12.48 -8.57
C ASN A 105 -1.18 -11.22 -9.29
N VAL A 106 -1.76 -10.90 -10.44
CA VAL A 106 -1.43 -9.66 -11.17
C VAL A 106 -1.82 -8.43 -10.36
N ILE A 107 -3.00 -8.42 -9.72
CA ILE A 107 -3.43 -7.28 -8.91
C ILE A 107 -2.49 -7.09 -7.71
N ILE A 108 -2.17 -8.16 -6.98
CA ILE A 108 -1.31 -8.12 -5.79
C ILE A 108 0.10 -7.62 -6.14
N ARG A 109 0.72 -8.18 -7.19
CA ARG A 109 2.06 -7.76 -7.64
C ARG A 109 2.06 -6.32 -8.14
N PHE A 110 1.03 -5.94 -8.91
CA PHE A 110 0.88 -4.58 -9.42
C PHE A 110 0.73 -3.58 -8.27
N SER A 111 -0.06 -3.90 -7.24
CA SER A 111 -0.23 -3.03 -6.08
C SER A 111 1.08 -2.83 -5.34
N PHE A 112 1.84 -3.89 -5.05
CA PHE A 112 3.11 -3.78 -4.33
C PHE A 112 4.18 -3.00 -5.08
N ILE A 113 4.32 -3.23 -6.39
CA ILE A 113 5.31 -2.49 -7.18
C ILE A 113 4.91 -1.01 -7.24
N SER A 114 3.61 -0.74 -7.42
CA SER A 114 3.09 0.62 -7.56
C SER A 114 3.19 1.41 -6.25
N THR A 115 2.89 0.83 -5.09
CA THR A 115 3.09 1.48 -3.78
C THR A 115 4.56 1.83 -3.54
N SER A 116 5.48 0.89 -3.76
CA SER A 116 6.91 1.11 -3.61
C SER A 116 7.44 2.21 -4.52
N LEU A 117 7.00 2.25 -5.77
CA LEU A 117 7.32 3.34 -6.68
C LEU A 117 6.72 4.67 -6.23
N LEU A 118 5.48 4.68 -5.72
CA LEU A 118 4.86 5.90 -5.19
C LEU A 118 5.61 6.44 -3.97
N PHE A 119 6.19 5.59 -3.13
CA PHE A 119 7.09 6.03 -2.08
C PHE A 119 8.34 6.71 -2.64
N VAL A 120 8.99 6.13 -3.66
CA VAL A 120 10.12 6.77 -4.34
C VAL A 120 9.73 8.12 -4.94
N PHE A 121 8.61 8.19 -5.67
CA PHE A 121 8.12 9.44 -6.24
C PHE A 121 7.80 10.49 -5.17
N SER A 122 7.23 10.08 -4.03
CA SER A 122 6.98 11.00 -2.92
C SER A 122 8.30 11.53 -2.33
N SER A 123 9.36 10.74 -2.27
CA SER A 123 10.68 11.21 -1.82
C SER A 123 11.33 12.20 -2.81
N LEU A 124 11.21 11.95 -4.12
CA LEU A 124 11.72 12.84 -5.17
C LEU A 124 11.03 14.21 -5.20
N MET A 125 9.75 14.25 -4.81
CA MET A 125 9.01 15.50 -4.63
C MET A 125 9.65 16.38 -3.54
N TYR A 126 10.10 15.80 -2.44
CA TYR A 126 10.79 16.54 -1.37
C TYR A 126 12.23 16.95 -1.74
N MET A 127 12.81 16.35 -2.78
CA MET A 127 14.09 16.80 -3.34
C MET A 127 13.98 17.99 -4.30
N GLY A 128 12.78 18.53 -4.53
CA GLY A 128 12.55 19.67 -5.41
C GLY A 128 12.40 19.33 -6.90
N SER A 129 12.09 18.07 -7.22
CA SER A 129 11.84 17.64 -8.61
C SER A 129 10.63 18.36 -9.22
N ASN A 130 10.66 18.63 -10.53
CA ASN A 130 9.53 19.28 -11.22
C ASN A 130 8.31 18.35 -11.25
N PHE A 131 7.22 18.76 -10.59
CA PHE A 131 6.00 17.96 -10.45
C PHE A 131 5.42 17.48 -11.79
N LYS A 132 5.43 18.33 -12.84
CA LYS A 132 4.86 17.93 -14.15
C LYS A 132 5.65 16.78 -14.79
N GLN A 133 6.98 16.81 -14.68
CA GLN A 133 7.82 15.73 -15.18
C GLN A 133 7.65 14.48 -14.32
N LEU A 134 7.52 14.66 -13.00
CA LEU A 134 7.32 13.57 -12.05
C LEU A 134 6.01 12.81 -12.31
N VAL A 135 4.92 13.50 -12.64
CA VAL A 135 3.64 12.87 -13.04
C VAL A 135 3.80 12.03 -14.31
N ASN A 136 4.52 12.52 -15.31
CA ASN A 136 4.76 11.77 -16.54
C ASN A 136 5.57 10.50 -16.25
N TYR A 137 6.64 10.59 -15.45
CA TYR A 137 7.41 9.43 -15.03
C TYR A 137 6.60 8.46 -14.19
N LEU A 138 5.71 8.95 -13.34
CA LEU A 138 4.82 8.12 -12.53
C LEU A 138 3.85 7.32 -13.41
N ILE A 139 3.24 7.93 -14.43
CA ILE A 139 2.36 7.21 -15.37
C ILE A 139 3.13 6.12 -16.12
N ILE A 140 4.32 6.46 -16.63
CA ILE A 140 5.18 5.50 -17.32
C ILE A 140 5.54 4.34 -16.39
N SER A 141 5.91 4.66 -15.15
CA SER A 141 6.29 3.69 -14.13
C SER A 141 5.13 2.77 -13.73
N LEU A 142 3.91 3.31 -13.63
CA LEU A 142 2.69 2.50 -13.41
C LEU A 142 2.38 1.58 -14.60
N CYS A 143 2.63 2.01 -15.83
CA CYS A 143 2.46 1.15 -17.00
C CYS A 143 3.49 0.01 -16.99
N PHE A 144 4.75 0.32 -16.65
CA PHE A 144 5.79 -0.69 -16.49
C PHE A 144 5.52 -1.63 -15.32
N SER A 145 5.00 -1.15 -14.19
CA SER A 145 4.65 -2.02 -13.07
C SER A 145 3.51 -2.98 -13.42
N PHE A 146 2.51 -2.51 -14.19
CA PHE A 146 1.45 -3.37 -14.70
C PHE A 146 1.99 -4.43 -15.66
N LEU A 147 2.83 -4.01 -16.62
CA LEU A 147 3.44 -4.92 -17.59
C LEU A 147 4.36 -5.95 -16.90
N LEU A 148 5.15 -5.53 -15.92
CA LEU A 148 5.99 -6.42 -15.12
C LEU A 148 5.13 -7.40 -14.32
N SER A 149 4.00 -6.95 -13.77
CA SER A 149 3.08 -7.79 -13.02
C SER A 149 2.46 -8.90 -13.89
N VAL A 150 2.11 -8.58 -15.14
CA VAL A 150 1.56 -9.52 -16.12
C VAL A 150 2.61 -10.50 -16.65
N LEU A 151 3.83 -10.01 -16.92
CA LEU A 151 4.92 -10.81 -17.49
C LEU A 151 5.64 -11.67 -16.46
N ALA A 152 5.58 -11.30 -15.18
CA ALA A 152 6.21 -12.08 -14.12
C ALA A 152 5.59 -13.48 -14.09
N PRO A 153 6.39 -14.57 -14.22
CA PRO A 153 5.86 -15.91 -14.16
C PRO A 153 5.18 -16.15 -12.80
N GLY A 154 3.93 -16.57 -12.81
CA GLY A 154 3.22 -17.06 -11.63
C GLY A 154 3.63 -18.49 -11.35
N SER A 155 3.83 -18.88 -10.08
CA SER A 155 3.78 -20.30 -9.77
C SER A 155 2.39 -20.82 -10.06
N ASN A 156 2.31 -21.83 -10.93
CA ASN A 156 1.14 -22.68 -11.08
C ASN A 156 1.00 -23.63 -9.89
N SER A 157 1.18 -23.15 -8.65
CA SER A 157 0.82 -23.95 -7.49
C SER A 157 -0.70 -23.95 -7.39
N SER A 158 -1.30 -25.06 -7.84
CA SER A 158 -2.72 -25.39 -7.75
C SER A 158 -3.31 -25.35 -6.34
N ASP A 159 -2.46 -25.16 -5.33
CA ASP A 159 -2.87 -24.93 -3.96
C ASP A 159 -2.94 -23.43 -3.70
N ALA A 160 -4.15 -22.88 -3.77
CA ALA A 160 -4.44 -21.53 -3.33
C ALA A 160 -4.14 -21.30 -1.83
N SER A 161 -3.83 -22.35 -1.07
CA SER A 161 -3.27 -22.29 0.29
C SER A 161 -1.76 -22.07 0.35
N SER A 162 -1.09 -22.11 -0.80
CA SER A 162 0.34 -21.84 -0.96
C SER A 162 0.57 -20.50 -1.67
N ILE A 163 -0.25 -19.50 -1.35
CA ILE A 163 0.14 -18.10 -1.52
C ILE A 163 1.05 -17.68 -0.34
N ASN A 164 1.75 -18.67 0.24
CA ASN A 164 3.12 -18.42 0.65
C ASN A 164 3.90 -18.03 -0.61
N PHE A 165 4.62 -16.93 -0.52
CA PHE A 165 5.65 -16.47 -1.46
C PHE A 165 6.78 -17.52 -1.65
N GLY A 166 6.43 -18.71 -2.11
CA GLY A 166 7.27 -19.91 -2.15
C GLY A 166 7.70 -20.29 -3.56
N SER A 167 7.26 -19.54 -4.59
CA SER A 167 7.87 -19.67 -5.91
C SER A 167 9.17 -18.89 -5.94
N VAL A 168 10.22 -19.50 -6.51
CA VAL A 168 11.53 -18.86 -6.67
C VAL A 168 11.39 -17.50 -7.37
N TYR A 169 10.40 -17.35 -8.26
CA TYR A 169 10.10 -16.11 -8.98
C TYR A 169 9.45 -15.02 -8.12
N ASP A 170 8.56 -15.39 -7.20
CA ASP A 170 7.99 -14.44 -6.23
C ASP A 170 9.04 -13.94 -5.23
N VAL A 171 10.04 -14.77 -4.91
CA VAL A 171 11.16 -14.35 -4.05
C VAL A 171 11.98 -13.23 -4.70
N TYR A 172 12.28 -13.32 -6.01
CA TYR A 172 13.01 -12.26 -6.71
C TYR A 172 12.21 -10.97 -6.81
N LEU A 173 10.90 -11.06 -7.05
CA LEU A 173 10.01 -9.90 -7.11
C LEU A 173 9.93 -9.23 -5.73
N ASN A 174 9.79 -10.01 -4.66
CA ASN A 174 9.82 -9.50 -3.29
C ASN A 174 11.16 -8.84 -2.94
N TYR A 175 12.28 -9.42 -3.37
CA TYR A 175 13.60 -8.81 -3.18
C TYR A 175 13.72 -7.48 -3.94
N ALA A 176 13.21 -7.42 -5.17
CA ALA A 176 13.19 -6.17 -5.94
C ALA A 176 12.33 -5.09 -5.25
N ILE A 177 11.13 -5.45 -4.76
CA ILE A 177 10.27 -4.55 -3.96
C ILE A 177 11.03 -4.06 -2.72
N TYR A 178 11.69 -4.97 -1.99
CA TYR A 178 12.49 -4.62 -0.82
C TYR A 178 13.57 -3.60 -1.17
N MET A 179 14.31 -3.81 -2.26
CA MET A 179 15.34 -2.87 -2.73
C MET A 179 14.75 -1.52 -3.11
N ILE A 180 13.58 -1.46 -3.76
CA ILE A 180 12.90 -0.19 -4.09
C ILE A 180 12.50 0.56 -2.81
N ASN A 181 11.98 -0.15 -1.80
CA ASN A 181 11.64 0.46 -0.51
C ASN A 181 12.88 1.01 0.22
N VAL A 182 14.00 0.29 0.19
CA VAL A 182 15.29 0.79 0.73
C VAL A 182 15.74 2.05 0.00
N VAL A 183 15.65 2.06 -1.34
CA VAL A 183 15.95 3.26 -2.14
C VAL A 183 15.06 4.42 -1.73
N SER A 184 13.76 4.20 -1.53
CA SER A 184 12.86 5.25 -1.05
C SER A 184 13.28 5.81 0.31
N ILE A 185 13.69 4.98 1.26
CA ILE A 185 14.14 5.43 2.59
C ILE A 185 15.41 6.27 2.45
N ILE A 186 16.39 5.80 1.67
CA ILE A 186 17.62 6.54 1.39
C ILE A 186 17.29 7.90 0.76
N SER A 187 16.37 7.93 -0.21
CA SER A 187 15.93 9.17 -0.83
C SER A 187 15.28 10.13 0.18
N PHE A 188 14.45 9.65 1.11
CA PHE A 188 13.94 10.51 2.19
C PHE A 188 15.03 11.04 3.11
N ILE A 189 16.05 10.23 3.43
CA ILE A 189 17.20 10.67 4.23
C ILE A 189 17.96 11.78 3.50
N VAL A 190 18.22 11.62 2.19
CA VAL A 190 18.86 12.65 1.36
C VAL A 190 18.01 13.92 1.29
N ALA A 191 16.69 13.79 1.19
CA ALA A 191 15.78 14.95 1.23
C ALA A 191 15.88 15.73 2.55
N ILE A 192 15.98 15.03 3.70
CA ILE A 192 16.18 15.67 5.02
C ILE A 192 17.54 16.41 5.09
N ILE A 193 18.58 15.86 4.47
CA ILE A 193 19.91 16.48 4.46
C ILE A 193 19.90 17.76 3.63
N ASN A 194 19.25 17.72 2.45
CA ASN A 194 19.19 18.83 1.52
C ASN A 194 18.31 19.98 2.00
N ASP A 195 17.21 19.70 2.71
CA ASP A 195 16.28 20.71 3.19
C ASP A 195 15.99 20.56 4.68
N LYS A 196 16.60 21.44 5.49
CA LYS A 196 16.53 21.42 6.97
C LYS A 196 15.32 22.17 7.53
N THR A 197 14.27 22.41 6.75
CA THR A 197 13.03 22.98 7.31
C THR A 197 12.37 21.98 8.26
N ARG A 198 12.01 22.44 9.48
CA ARG A 198 11.36 21.59 10.51
C ARG A 198 10.10 20.86 9.98
N ARG A 199 9.41 21.47 9.02
CA ARG A 199 8.22 20.92 8.37
C ARG A 199 8.55 19.75 7.43
N ASN A 200 9.56 19.89 6.57
CA ASN A 200 9.98 18.82 5.66
C ASN A 200 10.56 17.64 6.43
N LEU A 201 11.26 17.90 7.55
CA LEU A 201 11.76 16.87 8.45
C LEU A 201 10.62 16.01 9.04
N LYS A 202 9.59 16.62 9.63
CA LYS A 202 8.43 15.86 10.18
C LYS A 202 7.76 15.00 9.11
N ARG A 203 7.60 15.54 7.90
CA ARG A 203 6.95 14.84 6.77
C ARG A 203 7.80 13.68 6.28
N CYS A 204 9.10 13.87 6.06
CA CYS A 204 10.00 12.80 5.62
C CYS A 204 10.06 11.66 6.66
N ILE A 205 10.13 11.97 7.95
CA ILE A 205 10.06 10.95 9.02
C ILE A 205 8.74 10.18 8.96
N THR A 206 7.63 10.88 8.72
CA THR A 206 6.31 10.26 8.60
C THR A 206 6.27 9.27 7.43
N TYR A 207 6.81 9.63 6.26
CA TYR A 207 6.87 8.71 5.13
C TYR A 207 7.81 7.53 5.37
N ILE A 208 8.97 7.75 6.01
CA ILE A 208 9.88 6.66 6.41
C ILE A 208 9.15 5.65 7.31
N LEU A 209 8.42 6.13 8.33
CA LEU A 209 7.61 5.29 9.19
C LEU A 209 6.51 4.56 8.40
N LEU A 210 5.90 5.22 7.41
CA LEU A 210 4.87 4.61 6.57
C LEU A 210 5.46 3.49 5.68
N VAL A 211 6.65 3.69 5.10
CA VAL A 211 7.37 2.66 4.33
C VAL A 211 7.72 1.46 5.23
N ILE A 212 8.28 1.72 6.42
CA ILE A 212 8.66 0.65 7.37
C ILE A 212 7.43 -0.11 7.84
N GLY A 213 6.35 0.59 8.19
CA GLY A 213 5.09 -0.02 8.60
C GLY A 213 4.49 -0.88 7.49
N ASN A 214 4.43 -0.37 6.26
CA ASN A 214 3.89 -1.12 5.13
C ASN A 214 4.74 -2.35 4.78
N ALA A 215 6.05 -2.15 4.62
CA ALA A 215 6.98 -3.23 4.33
C ALA A 215 6.94 -4.31 5.42
N GLY A 216 6.86 -3.92 6.70
CA GLY A 216 6.78 -4.86 7.81
C GLY A 216 5.50 -5.69 7.85
N ILE A 217 4.36 -5.16 7.39
CA ILE A 217 3.09 -5.91 7.34
C ILE A 217 3.10 -6.96 6.24
N PHE A 218 3.67 -6.64 5.07
CA PHE A 218 3.55 -7.48 3.88
C PHE A 218 4.76 -8.36 3.56
N LEU A 219 5.97 -8.00 4.03
CA LEU A 219 7.21 -8.76 3.76
C LEU A 219 7.65 -9.64 4.94
N SER A 220 7.10 -9.43 6.14
CA SER A 220 7.52 -10.16 7.33
C SER A 220 6.61 -11.36 7.59
N SER A 221 7.20 -12.51 7.93
CA SER A 221 6.49 -13.77 8.20
C SER A 221 5.57 -13.63 9.40
N ALA A 222 4.35 -14.19 9.34
CA ALA A 222 3.27 -14.05 10.31
C ALA A 222 3.68 -14.40 11.76
N THR A 223 4.28 -13.44 12.46
CA THR A 223 4.64 -13.50 13.88
C THR A 223 3.80 -12.49 14.65
N LEU A 224 3.54 -12.75 15.94
CA LEU A 224 2.76 -11.84 16.80
C LEU A 224 3.31 -10.41 16.83
N VAL A 225 4.63 -10.27 16.68
CA VAL A 225 5.32 -8.98 16.58
C VAL A 225 4.81 -8.19 15.38
N ASN A 226 4.62 -8.85 14.22
CA ASN A 226 4.11 -8.18 13.03
C ASN A 226 2.64 -7.80 13.14
N VAL A 227 1.85 -8.56 13.90
CA VAL A 227 0.42 -8.30 14.05
C VAL A 227 0.17 -6.99 14.80
N ILE A 228 1.07 -6.64 15.71
CA ILE A 228 0.87 -5.51 16.62
C ILE A 228 1.79 -4.34 16.24
N ILE A 229 3.09 -4.58 16.08
CA ILE A 229 4.08 -3.49 15.97
C ILE A 229 3.96 -2.77 14.63
N PHE A 230 3.96 -3.48 13.50
CA PHE A 230 3.96 -2.82 12.18
C PHE A 230 2.63 -2.10 11.86
N PRO A 231 1.44 -2.65 12.16
CA PRO A 231 0.17 -1.94 12.05
C PRO A 231 0.11 -0.70 12.94
N LEU A 232 0.70 -0.76 14.14
CA LEU A 232 0.75 0.40 15.05
C LEU A 232 1.69 1.47 14.50
N ILE A 233 2.86 1.11 13.96
CA ILE A 233 3.77 2.03 13.26
C ILE A 233 3.05 2.69 12.07
N PHE A 234 2.33 1.90 11.27
CA PHE A 234 1.57 2.39 10.12
C PHE A 234 0.44 3.34 10.54
N ALA A 235 -0.28 3.02 11.62
CA ALA A 235 -1.33 3.86 12.18
C ALA A 235 -0.77 5.21 12.67
N ILE A 236 0.34 5.18 13.43
CA ILE A 236 1.02 6.40 13.89
C ILE A 236 1.47 7.24 12.71
N ALA A 237 2.08 6.63 11.68
CA ALA A 237 2.50 7.35 10.48
C ALA A 237 1.32 8.00 9.76
N SER A 238 0.22 7.27 9.58
CA SER A 238 -0.99 7.77 8.94
C SER A 238 -1.60 8.95 9.71
N ILE A 239 -1.67 8.86 11.04
CA ILE A 239 -2.15 9.94 11.92
C ILE A 239 -1.21 11.15 11.85
N MET A 240 0.12 10.93 11.91
CA MET A 240 1.09 12.01 11.78
C MET A 240 0.98 12.73 10.43
N LEU A 241 0.69 12.00 9.35
CA LEU A 241 0.47 12.57 8.02
C LEU A 241 -0.80 13.45 8.02
N ILE A 242 -1.86 12.98 8.66
CA ILE A 242 -3.10 13.77 8.84
C ILE A 242 -2.86 15.02 9.70
N ILE A 243 -2.00 14.97 10.71
CA ILE A 243 -1.71 16.15 11.54
C ILE A 243 -0.83 17.14 10.77
N THR A 244 0.26 16.68 10.16
CA THR A 244 1.23 17.50 9.43
C THR A 244 0.68 18.08 8.11
N SER A 245 -0.42 17.52 7.60
CA SER A 245 -1.22 18.14 6.53
C SER A 245 -1.96 19.40 6.99
N LYS A 246 -2.10 19.68 8.30
CA LYS A 246 -2.78 20.90 8.82
C LYS A 246 -1.89 22.12 8.77
N GLU A 247 -0.58 21.94 8.88
CA GLU A 247 0.42 23.01 8.97
C GLU A 247 0.69 23.67 7.59
N SER A 248 -0.22 23.54 6.62
CA SER A 248 -0.12 24.11 5.27
C SER A 248 -1.02 25.33 5.03
N LEU A 249 -1.60 25.88 6.09
CA LEU A 249 -2.22 27.21 6.12
C LEU A 249 -1.29 28.12 6.94
#